data_AF-A0A1L3ZFJ7-F1
#
_entry.id   AF-A0A1L3ZFJ7-F1
#
_cell.length_a   1.000
_cell.length_b   1.000
_cell.length_c   1.000
_cell.angle_alpha   90.00
_cell.angle_beta   90.00
_cell.angle_gamma   90.00
#
_symmetry.space_group_name_H-M   'P 1'
#
loop_
_entity.id
_entity.type
_entity.pdbx_description
1 polymer ?
#
loop_
_entity_poly.entity_id
_entity_poly.type
_entity_poly.pdbx_seq_one_letter_code
_entity_poly.pdbx_strand_id
1 'polypeptide(L)'
;MAETASDAGPVPAQHLNIAEIEMRRYEARLGVWKVVLGTMVIGIAGVLIPGAVNFSTLLFENWRKEDEFRLAQRTAHQQYIKDFFDTAINQDIELRIRFANYFANLSGDDQRQSWTVYLKDIKDQRQEKRKLINELEGQLVALKRLPEGQSDVAEIDRVVRELNWSYSEIGYVPLDRSLVSVIAGKKERLYLETAAVVTRLAALQQPIDVESADYGRFWTLYRKDLIGIESRNVAAKMIATGAVLQDLVTSKAQPSEELKTLSAELGALIRDELSGVSIAQPSRAQTAN
;
A
#
# COMPACT_ATOMS: atom_id res chain seq x y z
N MET A 1 77.06 -53.31 -86.14
CA MET A 1 77.95 -52.49 -85.28
C MET A 1 78.32 -51.26 -86.10
N ALA A 2 78.10 -50.02 -85.73
CA ALA A 2 77.60 -49.35 -84.52
C ALA A 2 77.08 -47.97 -85.02
N GLU A 3 75.88 -47.54 -84.66
CA GLU A 3 75.59 -46.60 -83.55
C GLU A 3 75.61 -45.12 -84.00
N THR A 4 74.44 -44.74 -84.52
CA THR A 4 73.66 -43.48 -84.38
C THR A 4 74.35 -42.17 -83.99
N ALA A 5 74.22 -41.21 -84.90
CA ALA A 5 74.24 -39.77 -84.66
C ALA A 5 72.96 -39.29 -83.96
N SER A 6 73.06 -38.28 -83.10
CA SER A 6 71.96 -37.36 -82.78
C SER A 6 72.50 -36.06 -82.20
N ASP A 7 72.62 -35.08 -83.08
CA ASP A 7 72.83 -33.66 -82.79
C ASP A 7 71.48 -33.04 -82.34
N ALA A 8 71.44 -32.46 -81.15
CA ALA A 8 70.27 -31.76 -80.62
C ALA A 8 70.73 -30.45 -79.95
N GLY A 9 70.43 -29.33 -80.60
CA GLY A 9 70.79 -27.99 -80.18
C GLY A 9 70.12 -27.50 -78.88
N PRO A 10 70.56 -26.35 -78.35
CA PRO A 10 70.10 -25.81 -77.07
C PRO A 10 68.69 -25.24 -77.15
N VAL A 11 67.82 -25.68 -76.23
CA VAL A 11 66.45 -25.17 -76.05
C VAL A 11 66.48 -23.86 -75.24
N PRO A 12 65.83 -22.76 -75.68
CA PRO A 12 65.83 -21.49 -74.95
C PRO A 12 64.88 -21.53 -73.73
N ALA A 13 65.46 -21.46 -72.53
CA ALA A 13 64.77 -21.54 -71.24
C ALA A 13 64.31 -20.16 -70.70
N GLN A 14 63.44 -19.43 -71.41
CA GLN A 14 63.01 -18.07 -70.95
C GLN A 14 61.51 -17.76 -70.95
N HIS A 15 60.60 -18.67 -71.30
CA HIS A 15 59.15 -18.37 -71.35
C HIS A 15 58.31 -18.90 -70.16
N LEU A 16 58.88 -19.64 -69.22
CA LEU A 16 58.16 -20.23 -68.07
C LEU A 16 58.04 -19.31 -66.84
N ASN A 17 58.72 -18.16 -66.80
CA ASN A 17 58.85 -17.36 -65.57
C ASN A 17 57.69 -16.37 -65.33
N ILE A 18 56.99 -15.90 -66.38
CA ILE A 18 55.96 -14.85 -66.22
C ILE A 18 54.66 -15.41 -65.66
N ALA A 19 54.20 -16.57 -66.13
CA ALA A 19 52.97 -17.20 -65.67
C ALA A 19 53.03 -17.65 -64.21
N GLU A 20 54.19 -18.15 -63.76
CA GLU A 20 54.41 -18.50 -62.35
C GLU A 20 54.41 -17.27 -61.43
N ILE A 21 54.98 -16.15 -61.89
CA ILE A 21 54.97 -14.89 -61.15
C ILE A 21 53.54 -14.35 -61.02
N GLU A 22 52.72 -14.44 -62.05
CA GLU A 22 51.32 -14.01 -62.01
C GLU A 22 50.46 -14.90 -61.09
N MET A 23 50.67 -16.22 -61.13
CA MET A 23 50.00 -17.17 -60.25
C MET A 23 50.31 -16.88 -58.77
N ARG A 24 51.58 -16.66 -58.42
CA ARG A 24 51.99 -16.32 -57.05
C ARG A 24 51.42 -15.00 -56.57
N ARG A 25 51.27 -14.01 -57.45
CA ARG A 25 50.61 -12.73 -57.12
C ARG A 25 49.12 -12.92 -56.85
N TYR A 26 48.46 -13.81 -57.59
CA TYR A 26 47.04 -14.11 -57.40
C TYR A 26 46.79 -14.87 -56.08
N GLU A 27 47.64 -15.86 -55.77
CA GLU A 27 47.60 -16.59 -54.50
C GLU A 27 47.86 -15.67 -53.31
N ALA A 28 48.83 -14.75 -53.42
CA ALA A 28 49.10 -13.76 -52.39
C ALA A 28 47.90 -12.83 -52.14
N ARG A 29 47.22 -12.37 -53.20
CA ARG A 29 46.00 -11.54 -53.08
C ARG A 29 44.84 -12.31 -52.44
N LEU A 30 44.66 -13.58 -52.79
CA LEU A 30 43.67 -14.45 -52.16
C LEU A 30 43.99 -14.70 -50.68
N GLY A 31 45.26 -14.85 -50.34
CA GLY A 31 45.73 -14.97 -48.96
C GLY A 31 45.36 -13.75 -48.12
N VAL A 32 45.61 -12.54 -48.64
CA VAL A 32 45.24 -11.28 -47.96
C VAL A 32 43.73 -11.17 -47.76
N TRP A 33 42.93 -11.49 -48.79
CA TRP A 33 41.47 -11.44 -48.67
C TRP A 33 40.90 -12.45 -47.66
N LYS A 34 41.49 -13.66 -47.55
CA LYS A 34 41.08 -14.64 -46.53
C LYS A 34 41.36 -14.13 -45.11
N VAL A 35 42.51 -13.47 -44.90
CA VAL A 35 42.85 -12.89 -43.59
C VAL A 35 41.91 -11.73 -43.24
N VAL A 36 41.65 -10.82 -44.18
CA VAL A 36 40.76 -9.67 -43.98
C VAL A 36 39.32 -10.12 -43.69
N LEU A 37 38.81 -11.09 -44.45
CA LEU A 37 37.46 -11.62 -44.20
C LEU A 37 37.40 -12.40 -42.88
N GLY A 38 38.44 -13.18 -42.54
CA GLY A 38 38.53 -13.90 -41.27
C GLY A 38 38.53 -12.97 -40.06
N THR A 39 39.31 -11.89 -40.09
CA THR A 39 39.37 -10.91 -38.99
C THR A 39 38.10 -10.06 -38.90
N MET A 40 37.46 -9.74 -40.03
CA MET A 40 36.18 -9.03 -40.05
C MET A 40 35.05 -9.88 -39.43
N VAL A 41 34.96 -11.17 -39.74
CA VAL A 41 33.96 -12.08 -39.15
C VAL A 41 34.17 -12.24 -37.64
N ILE A 42 35.42 -12.40 -37.20
CA ILE A 42 35.75 -12.51 -35.77
C ILE A 42 35.46 -11.18 -35.03
N GLY A 43 35.78 -10.03 -35.64
CA GLY A 43 35.48 -8.72 -35.09
C GLY A 43 33.98 -8.45 -34.95
N ILE A 44 33.18 -8.81 -35.96
CA ILE A 44 31.72 -8.68 -35.92
C ILE A 44 31.10 -9.63 -34.88
N ALA A 45 31.58 -10.88 -34.80
CA ALA A 45 31.12 -11.83 -33.79
C ALA A 45 31.45 -11.37 -32.35
N GLY A 46 32.63 -10.76 -32.14
CA GLY A 46 33.06 -10.23 -30.84
C GLY A 46 32.19 -9.10 -30.29
N VAL A 47 31.52 -8.32 -31.16
CA VAL A 47 30.64 -7.21 -30.76
C VAL A 47 29.18 -7.66 -30.66
N LEU A 48 28.71 -8.53 -31.57
CA LEU A 48 27.30 -8.92 -31.61
C LEU A 48 26.91 -9.95 -30.54
N ILE A 49 27.81 -10.85 -30.15
CA ILE A 49 27.50 -11.90 -29.17
C ILE A 49 27.21 -11.30 -27.78
N PRO A 50 28.05 -10.41 -27.20
CA PRO A 50 27.74 -9.79 -25.91
C PRO A 50 26.46 -8.93 -25.95
N GLY A 51 26.20 -8.22 -27.05
CA GLY A 51 24.99 -7.43 -27.24
C GLY A 51 23.71 -8.27 -27.27
N ALA A 52 23.72 -9.40 -27.97
CA ALA A 52 22.59 -10.32 -28.03
C ALA A 52 22.32 -11.03 -26.68
N VAL A 53 23.38 -11.36 -25.93
CA VAL A 53 23.24 -11.92 -24.58
C VAL A 53 22.66 -10.88 -23.63
N ASN A 54 23.17 -9.64 -23.63
CA ASN A 54 22.63 -8.57 -22.78
C ASN A 54 21.19 -8.16 -23.14
N PHE A 55 20.82 -8.20 -24.43
CA PHE A 55 19.46 -7.90 -24.85
C PHE A 55 18.47 -9.01 -24.45
N SER A 56 18.88 -10.27 -24.56
CA SER A 56 18.03 -11.40 -24.14
C SER A 56 17.84 -11.43 -22.61
N THR A 57 18.88 -11.15 -21.82
CA THR A 57 18.73 -11.03 -20.35
C THR A 57 17.78 -9.89 -19.96
N LEU A 58 17.85 -8.73 -20.60
CA LEU A 58 16.93 -7.61 -20.34
C LEU A 58 15.46 -7.95 -20.66
N LEU A 59 15.19 -8.68 -21.75
CA LEU A 59 13.84 -9.12 -22.08
C LEU A 59 13.31 -10.15 -21.07
N PHE A 60 14.12 -11.14 -20.70
CA PHE A 60 13.74 -12.13 -19.70
C PHE A 60 13.53 -11.51 -18.32
N GLU A 61 14.35 -10.54 -17.91
CA GLU A 61 14.15 -9.80 -16.66
C GLU A 61 12.83 -9.04 -16.64
N ASN A 62 12.44 -8.39 -17.74
CA ASN A 62 11.17 -7.68 -17.81
C ASN A 62 9.96 -8.61 -17.74
N TRP A 63 10.01 -9.76 -18.41
CA TRP A 63 8.95 -10.77 -18.34
C TRP A 63 8.83 -11.35 -16.92
N ARG A 64 9.97 -11.65 -16.30
CA ARG A 64 10.01 -12.15 -14.91
C ARG A 64 9.48 -11.10 -13.93
N LYS A 65 9.79 -9.82 -14.11
CA LYS A 65 9.28 -8.72 -13.27
C LYS A 65 7.76 -8.56 -13.39
N GLU A 66 7.20 -8.68 -14.59
CA GLU A 66 5.74 -8.59 -14.79
C GLU A 66 5.02 -9.77 -14.13
N ASP A 67 5.56 -10.99 -14.25
CA ASP A 67 5.01 -12.16 -13.58
C ASP A 67 5.16 -12.07 -12.06
N GLU A 68 6.32 -11.64 -11.55
CA GLU A 68 6.55 -11.37 -10.14
C GLU A 68 5.59 -10.30 -9.62
N PHE A 69 5.33 -9.23 -10.39
CA PHE A 69 4.39 -8.19 -10.02
C PHE A 69 2.95 -8.70 -9.97
N ARG A 70 2.51 -9.45 -10.97
CA ARG A 70 1.17 -10.07 -10.99
C ARG A 70 0.98 -11.05 -9.84
N LEU A 71 2.01 -11.84 -9.54
CA LEU A 71 1.99 -12.80 -8.44
C LEU A 71 2.01 -12.09 -7.09
N ALA A 72 2.83 -11.05 -6.93
CA ALA A 72 2.83 -10.18 -5.76
C ALA A 72 1.47 -9.49 -5.56
N GLN A 73 0.84 -9.00 -6.63
CA GLN A 73 -0.48 -8.38 -6.58
C GLN A 73 -1.56 -9.39 -6.16
N ARG A 74 -1.53 -10.61 -6.71
CA ARG A 74 -2.44 -11.69 -6.30
C ARG A 74 -2.22 -12.09 -4.85
N THR A 75 -0.97 -12.25 -4.42
CA THR A 75 -0.62 -12.57 -3.04
C THR A 75 -1.04 -11.46 -2.09
N ALA A 76 -0.79 -10.19 -2.44
CA ALA A 76 -1.24 -9.04 -1.64
C ALA A 76 -2.77 -8.98 -1.56
N HIS A 77 -3.47 -9.27 -2.66
CA HIS A 77 -4.92 -9.32 -2.68
C HIS A 77 -5.46 -10.47 -1.80
N GLN A 78 -4.88 -11.66 -1.87
CA GLN A 78 -5.24 -12.79 -1.03
C GLN A 78 -4.94 -12.54 0.45
N GLN A 79 -3.79 -11.92 0.75
CA GLN A 79 -3.42 -11.55 2.12
C GLN A 79 -4.37 -10.49 2.68
N TYR A 80 -4.71 -9.45 1.89
CA TYR A 80 -5.70 -8.45 2.25
C TYR A 80 -7.06 -9.10 2.53
N ILE A 81 -7.52 -10.01 1.66
CA ILE A 81 -8.76 -10.77 1.88
C ILE A 81 -8.69 -11.56 3.19
N LYS A 82 -7.59 -12.26 3.45
CA LYS A 82 -7.40 -13.06 4.67
C LYS A 82 -7.42 -12.18 5.92
N ASP A 83 -6.61 -11.14 5.98
CA ASP A 83 -6.53 -10.25 7.15
C ASP A 83 -7.86 -9.53 7.38
N PHE A 84 -8.57 -9.20 6.29
CA PHE A 84 -9.91 -8.65 6.37
C PHE A 84 -10.92 -9.68 6.88
N PHE A 85 -10.88 -10.95 6.45
CA PHE A 85 -11.75 -12.01 6.99
C PHE A 85 -11.46 -12.26 8.47
N ASP A 86 -10.19 -12.36 8.86
CA ASP A 86 -9.77 -12.56 10.25
C ASP A 86 -10.26 -11.39 11.14
N THR A 87 -10.36 -10.19 10.59
CA THR A 87 -10.89 -9.00 11.30
C THR A 87 -12.42 -8.92 11.26
N ALA A 88 -13.04 -9.12 10.09
CA ALA A 88 -14.47 -8.92 9.85
C ALA A 88 -15.33 -10.02 10.49
N ILE A 89 -14.85 -11.27 10.49
CA ILE A 89 -15.54 -12.37 11.19
C ILE A 89 -15.63 -12.03 12.68
N ASN A 90 -14.60 -11.42 13.26
CA ASN A 90 -14.47 -11.30 14.70
C ASN A 90 -15.07 -10.03 15.32
N GLN A 91 -15.39 -8.96 14.55
CA GLN A 91 -15.54 -7.65 15.22
C GLN A 91 -16.78 -6.80 14.90
N ASP A 92 -17.28 -6.69 13.67
CA ASP A 92 -18.32 -5.67 13.39
C ASP A 92 -19.27 -6.06 12.25
N ILE A 93 -20.57 -6.12 12.55
CA ILE A 93 -21.63 -6.38 11.58
C ILE A 93 -21.64 -5.37 10.41
N GLU A 94 -21.28 -4.10 10.65
CA GLU A 94 -21.26 -3.06 9.63
C GLU A 94 -20.08 -3.27 8.66
N LEU A 95 -18.93 -3.72 9.16
CA LEU A 95 -17.81 -4.14 8.30
C LEU A 95 -18.22 -5.35 7.44
N ARG A 96 -18.88 -6.35 8.04
CA ARG A 96 -19.40 -7.52 7.30
C ARG A 96 -20.42 -7.10 6.22
N ILE A 97 -21.29 -6.13 6.50
CA ILE A 97 -22.24 -5.57 5.51
C ILE A 97 -21.52 -4.89 4.35
N ARG A 98 -20.55 -4.00 4.63
CA ARG A 98 -19.78 -3.30 3.58
C ARG A 98 -19.03 -4.28 2.69
N PHE A 99 -18.46 -5.31 3.30
CA PHE A 99 -17.75 -6.38 2.61
C PHE A 99 -18.66 -7.21 1.72
N ALA A 100 -19.76 -7.73 2.28
CA ALA A 100 -20.73 -8.51 1.51
C ALA A 100 -21.30 -7.69 0.34
N ASN A 101 -21.53 -6.38 0.55
CA ASN A 101 -21.93 -5.48 -0.53
C ASN A 101 -20.84 -5.29 -1.60
N TYR A 102 -19.57 -5.10 -1.21
CA TYR A 102 -18.47 -5.00 -2.16
C TYR A 102 -18.34 -6.27 -3.02
N PHE A 103 -18.33 -7.44 -2.40
CA PHE A 103 -18.20 -8.71 -3.12
C PHE A 103 -19.43 -9.09 -3.94
N ALA A 104 -20.64 -8.71 -3.52
CA ALA A 104 -21.83 -8.88 -4.36
C ALA A 104 -21.69 -8.12 -5.69
N ASN A 105 -21.05 -6.94 -5.69
CA ASN A 105 -20.87 -6.13 -6.89
C ASN A 105 -19.64 -6.53 -7.72
N LEU A 106 -18.56 -6.98 -7.08
CA LEU A 106 -17.30 -7.35 -7.75
C LEU A 106 -17.34 -8.76 -8.35
N SER A 107 -18.06 -9.69 -7.73
CA SER A 107 -18.00 -11.11 -8.11
C SER A 107 -18.75 -11.39 -9.42
N GLY A 108 -18.31 -12.44 -10.13
CA GLY A 108 -19.03 -13.00 -11.28
C GLY A 108 -20.42 -13.53 -10.90
N ASP A 109 -21.27 -13.75 -11.90
CA ASP A 109 -22.70 -14.05 -11.72
C ASP A 109 -22.95 -15.26 -10.78
N ASP A 110 -22.12 -16.30 -10.88
CA ASP A 110 -22.22 -17.52 -10.05
C ASP A 110 -22.04 -17.25 -8.55
N GLN A 111 -21.21 -16.28 -8.17
CA GLN A 111 -20.90 -15.95 -6.76
C GLN A 111 -21.73 -14.78 -6.25
N ARG A 112 -22.20 -13.90 -7.14
CA ARG A 112 -23.01 -12.72 -6.78
C ARG A 112 -24.26 -13.10 -5.98
N GLN A 113 -24.92 -14.19 -6.35
CA GLN A 113 -26.12 -14.65 -5.64
C GLN A 113 -25.81 -15.01 -4.18
N SER A 114 -24.76 -15.80 -3.94
CA SER A 114 -24.33 -16.18 -2.59
C SER A 114 -24.00 -14.97 -1.72
N TRP A 115 -23.29 -13.97 -2.28
CA TRP A 115 -22.98 -12.72 -1.58
C TRP A 115 -24.23 -11.88 -1.29
N THR A 116 -25.20 -11.88 -2.20
CA THR A 116 -26.47 -11.17 -2.02
C THR A 116 -27.30 -11.79 -0.89
N VAL A 117 -27.34 -13.13 -0.82
CA VAL A 117 -27.99 -13.86 0.27
C VAL A 117 -27.30 -13.57 1.60
N TYR A 118 -25.97 -13.63 1.65
CA TYR A 118 -25.19 -13.32 2.85
C TYR A 118 -25.38 -11.86 3.31
N LEU A 119 -25.37 -10.90 2.38
CA LEU A 119 -25.62 -9.49 2.67
C LEU A 119 -27.02 -9.28 3.29
N LYS A 120 -28.02 -10.01 2.79
CA LYS A 120 -29.37 -9.97 3.36
C LYS A 120 -29.37 -10.51 4.78
N ASP A 121 -28.78 -11.68 5.00
CA ASP A 121 -28.71 -12.32 6.32
C ASP A 121 -28.07 -11.42 7.38
N ILE A 122 -26.91 -10.81 7.06
CA ILE A 122 -26.23 -9.88 7.99
C ILE A 122 -27.09 -8.63 8.28
N LYS A 123 -27.80 -8.11 7.27
CA LYS A 123 -28.71 -6.96 7.49
C LYS A 123 -29.86 -7.32 8.41
N ASP A 124 -30.41 -8.53 8.28
CA ASP A 124 -31.48 -9.04 9.14
C ASP A 124 -30.96 -9.22 10.58
N GLN A 125 -29.79 -9.84 10.77
CA GLN A 125 -29.12 -9.95 12.06
C GLN A 125 -28.89 -8.58 12.73
N ARG A 126 -28.47 -7.57 11.95
CA ARG A 126 -28.32 -6.20 12.47
C ARG A 126 -29.65 -5.63 12.97
N GLN A 127 -30.74 -5.85 12.24
CA GLN A 127 -32.06 -5.37 12.66
C GLN A 127 -32.52 -6.08 13.93
N GLU A 128 -32.31 -7.39 14.04
CA GLU A 128 -32.62 -8.16 15.25
C GLU A 128 -31.83 -7.67 16.47
N LYS A 129 -30.53 -7.44 16.31
CA LYS A 129 -29.70 -6.87 17.39
C LYS A 129 -30.16 -5.47 17.80
N ARG A 130 -30.58 -4.62 16.86
CA ARG A 130 -31.15 -3.30 17.19
C ARG A 130 -32.45 -3.41 17.97
N LYS A 131 -33.33 -4.35 17.63
CA LYS A 131 -34.56 -4.61 18.39
C LYS A 131 -34.23 -5.05 19.82
N LEU A 132 -33.30 -6.01 19.96
CA LEU A 132 -32.84 -6.49 21.25
C LEU A 132 -32.24 -5.37 22.12
N ILE A 133 -31.42 -4.50 21.53
CA ILE A 133 -30.86 -3.32 22.23
C ILE A 133 -31.99 -2.45 22.76
N ASN A 134 -32.96 -2.08 21.92
CA ASN A 134 -34.08 -1.24 22.35
C ASN A 134 -34.90 -1.88 23.48
N GLU A 135 -35.11 -3.20 23.43
CA GLU A 135 -35.80 -3.96 24.48
C GLU A 135 -35.03 -3.94 25.80
N LEU A 136 -33.72 -4.21 25.76
CA LEU A 136 -32.84 -4.21 26.92
C LEU A 136 -32.67 -2.80 27.51
N GLU A 137 -32.60 -1.75 26.69
CA GLU A 137 -32.59 -0.37 27.17
C GLU A 137 -33.91 -0.01 27.88
N GLY A 138 -35.04 -0.43 27.32
CA GLY A 138 -36.34 -0.29 27.95
C GLY A 138 -36.41 -0.99 29.32
N GLN A 139 -35.90 -2.22 29.40
CA GLN A 139 -35.79 -2.97 30.66
C GLN A 139 -34.89 -2.25 31.67
N LEU A 140 -33.72 -1.78 31.24
CA LEU A 140 -32.78 -1.06 32.10
C LEU A 140 -33.39 0.22 32.67
N VAL A 141 -34.12 0.98 31.86
CA VAL A 141 -34.85 2.18 32.32
C VAL A 141 -35.95 1.81 33.32
N ALA A 142 -36.69 0.74 33.08
CA ALA A 142 -37.72 0.26 34.00
C ALA A 142 -37.12 -0.15 35.36
N LEU A 143 -36.02 -0.90 35.34
CA LEU A 143 -35.31 -1.33 36.55
C LEU A 143 -34.76 -0.13 37.34
N LYS A 144 -34.16 0.86 36.67
CA LYS A 144 -33.62 2.08 37.29
C LYS A 144 -34.69 3.01 37.87
N ARG A 145 -35.97 2.85 37.50
CA ARG A 145 -37.09 3.63 38.04
C ARG A 145 -37.68 3.04 39.31
N LEU A 146 -37.30 1.82 39.69
CA LEU A 146 -37.77 1.22 40.92
C LEU A 146 -37.23 2.00 42.13
N PRO A 147 -38.00 2.12 43.23
CA PRO A 147 -37.53 2.76 44.46
C PRO A 147 -36.24 2.13 44.99
N GLU A 148 -35.42 2.92 45.67
CA GLU A 148 -34.21 2.41 46.35
C GLU A 148 -34.57 1.24 47.27
N GLY A 149 -33.85 0.13 47.14
CA GLY A 149 -34.09 -1.12 47.87
C GLY A 149 -35.00 -2.14 47.17
N GLN A 150 -35.67 -1.78 46.07
CA GLN A 150 -36.44 -2.71 45.23
C GLN A 150 -35.76 -3.04 43.90
N SER A 151 -34.66 -2.36 43.58
CA SER A 151 -33.87 -2.61 42.37
C SER A 151 -33.08 -3.91 42.53
N ASP A 152 -33.35 -4.88 41.67
CA ASP A 152 -32.53 -6.09 41.55
C ASP A 152 -31.21 -5.76 40.83
N VAL A 153 -30.15 -5.57 41.62
CA VAL A 153 -28.81 -5.23 41.12
C VAL A 153 -28.27 -6.32 40.19
N ALA A 154 -28.56 -7.60 40.47
CA ALA A 154 -28.08 -8.71 39.64
C ALA A 154 -28.71 -8.67 38.25
N GLU A 155 -30.00 -8.33 38.19
CA GLU A 155 -30.71 -8.17 36.92
C GLU A 155 -30.22 -6.96 36.13
N ILE A 156 -29.94 -5.84 36.80
CA ILE A 156 -29.33 -4.65 36.17
C ILE A 156 -27.98 -5.02 35.54
N ASP A 157 -27.12 -5.72 36.27
CA ASP A 157 -25.80 -6.13 35.78
C ASP A 157 -25.89 -7.10 34.59
N ARG A 158 -26.87 -8.01 34.61
CA ARG A 158 -27.16 -8.91 33.48
C ARG A 158 -27.54 -8.12 32.24
N VAL A 159 -28.52 -7.21 32.35
CA VAL A 159 -29.00 -6.39 31.24
C VAL A 159 -27.89 -5.50 30.67
N VAL A 160 -27.07 -4.89 31.54
CA VAL A 160 -25.92 -4.07 31.10
C VAL A 160 -24.89 -4.91 30.34
N ARG A 161 -24.60 -6.13 30.78
CA ARG A 161 -23.67 -7.03 30.07
C ARG A 161 -24.21 -7.41 28.70
N GLU A 162 -25.48 -7.78 28.60
CA GLU A 162 -26.13 -8.14 27.33
C GLU A 162 -26.21 -6.95 26.37
N LEU A 163 -26.45 -5.74 26.88
CA LEU A 163 -26.35 -4.51 26.11
C LEU A 163 -24.94 -4.31 25.56
N ASN A 164 -23.91 -4.42 26.41
CA ASN A 164 -22.53 -4.26 25.97
C ASN A 164 -22.13 -5.27 24.89
N TRP A 165 -22.53 -6.53 25.01
CA TRP A 165 -22.31 -7.55 23.99
C TRP A 165 -23.05 -7.25 22.68
N SER A 166 -24.31 -6.84 22.79
CA SER A 166 -25.13 -6.49 21.63
C SER A 166 -24.55 -5.27 20.90
N TYR A 167 -24.08 -4.28 21.66
CA TYR A 167 -23.41 -3.08 21.15
C TYR A 167 -22.10 -3.40 20.43
N SER A 168 -21.24 -4.24 21.02
CA SER A 168 -20.01 -4.67 20.37
C SER A 168 -20.27 -5.41 19.07
N GLU A 169 -21.31 -6.25 18.99
CA GLU A 169 -21.60 -7.01 17.77
C GLU A 169 -22.00 -6.11 16.59
N ILE A 170 -22.74 -5.03 16.87
CA ILE A 170 -23.17 -4.09 15.82
C ILE A 170 -22.15 -2.96 15.54
N GLY A 171 -20.97 -3.00 16.17
CA GLY A 171 -19.98 -1.93 16.07
C GLY A 171 -20.45 -0.59 16.64
N TYR A 172 -21.51 -0.60 17.46
CA TYR A 172 -22.11 0.59 18.01
C TYR A 172 -21.50 0.87 19.37
N VAL A 173 -20.80 2.00 19.51
CA VAL A 173 -20.26 2.43 20.79
C VAL A 173 -21.43 2.87 21.68
N PRO A 174 -21.66 2.25 22.87
CA PRO A 174 -22.74 2.65 23.77
C PRO A 174 -22.63 4.14 24.09
N LEU A 175 -23.75 4.88 24.02
CA LEU A 175 -23.76 6.33 24.29
C LEU A 175 -23.65 6.70 25.78
N ASP A 176 -23.61 5.74 26.72
CA ASP A 176 -23.68 6.05 28.15
C ASP A 176 -22.31 6.39 28.80
N ARG A 177 -22.03 7.71 28.77
CA ARG A 177 -21.49 8.62 29.81
C ARG A 177 -20.12 8.42 30.46
N SER A 178 -19.53 7.22 30.57
CA SER A 178 -18.14 7.09 31.10
C SER A 178 -17.11 6.89 29.98
N LEU A 179 -17.50 6.21 28.90
CA LEU A 179 -16.68 6.10 27.70
C LEU A 179 -16.76 7.35 26.83
N VAL A 180 -17.83 8.15 26.86
CA VAL A 180 -17.84 9.45 26.16
C VAL A 180 -16.79 10.39 26.75
N SER A 181 -16.57 10.43 28.07
CA SER A 181 -15.47 11.21 28.65
C SER A 181 -14.10 10.60 28.36
N VAL A 182 -13.98 9.27 28.32
CA VAL A 182 -12.70 8.60 28.00
C VAL A 182 -12.36 8.71 26.51
N ILE A 183 -13.35 8.63 25.61
CA ILE A 183 -13.21 8.78 24.17
C ILE A 183 -13.07 10.25 23.82
N ALA A 184 -13.82 11.16 24.45
CA ALA A 184 -13.60 12.61 24.31
C ALA A 184 -12.20 12.99 24.80
N GLY A 185 -11.77 12.48 25.96
CA GLY A 185 -10.42 12.71 26.48
C GLY A 185 -9.34 12.06 25.60
N LYS A 186 -9.58 10.87 25.04
CA LYS A 186 -8.68 10.22 24.09
C LYS A 186 -8.62 11.00 22.78
N LYS A 187 -9.76 11.43 22.24
CA LYS A 187 -9.88 12.26 21.03
C LYS A 187 -9.13 13.57 21.22
N GLU A 188 -9.42 14.29 22.31
CA GLU A 188 -8.74 15.53 22.69
C GLU A 188 -7.23 15.33 22.77
N ARG A 189 -6.76 14.33 23.52
CA ARG A 189 -5.33 14.05 23.65
C ARG A 189 -4.69 13.76 22.29
N LEU A 190 -5.28 12.89 21.47
CA LEU A 190 -4.74 12.53 20.16
C LEU A 190 -4.77 13.70 19.18
N TYR A 191 -5.80 14.54 19.24
CA TYR A 191 -5.93 15.72 18.39
C TYR A 191 -4.89 16.77 18.75
N LEU A 192 -4.71 17.06 20.05
CA LEU A 192 -3.68 17.99 20.51
C LEU A 192 -2.27 17.48 20.17
N GLU A 193 -2.03 16.17 20.33
CA GLU A 193 -0.77 15.56 19.92
C GLU A 193 -0.54 15.68 18.41
N THR A 194 -1.56 15.40 17.60
CA THR A 194 -1.51 15.52 16.14
C THR A 194 -1.17 16.95 15.71
N ALA A 195 -1.86 17.95 16.26
CA ALA A 195 -1.59 19.35 15.97
C ALA A 195 -0.16 19.75 16.35
N ALA A 196 0.34 19.27 17.50
CA ALA A 196 1.69 19.56 17.97
C ALA A 196 2.76 18.91 17.09
N VAL A 197 2.59 17.64 16.68
CA VAL A 197 3.50 16.93 15.79
C VAL A 197 3.60 17.64 14.44
N VAL A 198 2.46 17.95 13.81
CA VAL A 198 2.45 18.62 12.50
C VAL A 198 3.05 20.03 12.59
N THR A 199 2.78 20.76 13.68
CA THR A 199 3.39 22.08 13.90
C THR A 199 4.91 22.01 14.05
N ARG A 200 5.44 21.01 14.77
CA ARG A 200 6.89 20.83 14.90
C ARG A 200 7.53 20.48 13.57
N LEU A 201 6.92 19.57 12.80
CA LEU A 201 7.39 19.21 11.46
C LEU A 201 7.41 20.43 10.52
N ALA A 202 6.37 21.26 10.56
CA ALA A 202 6.27 22.47 9.74
C ALA A 202 7.27 23.58 10.15
N ALA A 203 7.76 23.55 11.39
CA ALA A 203 8.69 24.55 11.93
C ALA A 203 10.18 24.17 11.78
N LEU A 204 10.49 22.99 11.24
CA LEU A 204 11.88 22.57 11.04
C LEU A 204 12.59 23.53 10.06
N GLN A 205 13.84 23.88 10.39
CA GLN A 205 14.72 24.66 9.51
C GLN A 205 15.59 23.78 8.61
N GLN A 206 15.54 22.46 8.81
CA GLN A 206 16.33 21.47 8.09
C GLN A 206 15.40 20.54 7.29
N PRO A 207 15.91 19.83 6.28
CA PRO A 207 15.16 18.78 5.60
C PRO A 207 14.58 17.77 6.59
N ILE A 208 13.37 17.28 6.28
CA ILE A 208 12.68 16.32 7.15
C ILE A 208 13.40 14.98 7.10
N ASP A 209 13.86 14.51 8.26
CA ASP A 209 14.46 13.19 8.42
C ASP A 209 13.37 12.12 8.59
N VAL A 210 13.45 11.05 7.80
CA VAL A 210 12.54 9.89 7.84
C VAL A 210 12.62 9.16 9.18
N GLU A 211 13.82 9.15 9.77
CA GLU A 211 14.06 8.51 11.06
C GLU A 211 13.72 9.42 12.24
N SER A 212 13.24 10.66 11.97
CA SER A 212 12.82 11.56 13.04
C SER A 212 11.59 11.01 13.76
N ALA A 213 11.61 11.13 15.10
CA ALA A 213 10.52 10.68 15.95
C ALA A 213 9.17 11.33 15.56
N ASP A 214 9.17 12.61 15.19
CA ASP A 214 7.96 13.32 14.79
C ASP A 214 7.38 12.81 13.45
N TYR A 215 8.23 12.49 12.46
CA TYR A 215 7.77 11.92 11.19
C TYR A 215 7.14 10.53 11.39
N GLY A 216 7.81 9.65 12.15
CA GLY A 216 7.26 8.33 12.50
C GLY A 216 5.99 8.43 13.34
N ARG A 217 5.93 9.39 14.26
CA ARG A 217 4.74 9.61 15.11
C ARG A 217 3.54 10.09 14.31
N PHE A 218 3.74 11.00 13.35
CA PHE A 218 2.68 11.43 12.43
C PHE A 218 2.00 10.25 11.73
N TRP A 219 2.79 9.33 11.16
CA TRP A 219 2.24 8.16 10.47
C TRP A 219 1.56 7.17 11.42
N THR A 220 2.05 7.04 12.64
CA THR A 220 1.39 6.22 13.67
C THR A 220 0.04 6.80 14.07
N LEU A 221 -0.03 8.12 14.27
CA LEU A 221 -1.29 8.81 14.55
C LEU A 221 -2.28 8.60 13.41
N TYR A 222 -1.85 8.84 12.17
CA TYR A 222 -2.71 8.70 11.00
C TYR A 222 -3.19 7.27 10.72
N ARG A 223 -2.29 6.28 10.73
CA ARG A 223 -2.61 4.90 10.30
C ARG A 223 -3.17 4.00 11.39
N LYS A 224 -3.16 4.45 12.64
CA LYS A 224 -3.53 3.60 13.78
C LYS A 224 -4.34 4.34 14.81
N ASP A 225 -3.77 5.38 15.43
CA ASP A 225 -4.35 5.92 16.66
C ASP A 225 -5.61 6.77 16.41
N LEU A 226 -5.66 7.46 15.27
CA LEU A 226 -6.80 8.31 14.92
C LEU A 226 -7.94 7.55 14.26
N ILE A 227 -7.73 6.34 13.73
CA ILE A 227 -8.74 5.61 12.95
C ILE A 227 -10.04 5.45 13.76
N GLY A 228 -11.13 5.97 13.20
CA GLY A 228 -12.47 5.91 13.79
C GLY A 228 -12.73 6.98 14.85
N ILE A 229 -11.77 7.86 15.11
CA ILE A 229 -11.86 8.99 16.06
C ILE A 229 -11.85 10.32 15.30
N GLU A 230 -11.20 10.36 14.13
CA GLU A 230 -11.08 11.54 13.29
C GLU A 230 -12.40 11.91 12.61
N SER A 231 -12.68 13.21 12.49
CA SER A 231 -13.74 13.66 11.58
C SER A 231 -13.28 13.51 10.13
N ARG A 232 -14.23 13.57 9.20
CA ARG A 232 -13.94 13.57 7.76
C ARG A 232 -13.02 14.72 7.35
N ASN A 233 -13.15 15.89 7.98
CA ASN A 233 -12.35 17.07 7.65
C ASN A 233 -10.92 16.94 8.17
N VAL A 234 -10.75 16.45 9.41
CA VAL A 234 -9.44 16.15 9.99
C VAL A 234 -8.73 15.07 9.18
N ALA A 235 -9.43 13.99 8.82
CA ALA A 235 -8.89 12.93 7.96
C ALA A 235 -8.37 13.48 6.63
N ALA A 236 -9.18 14.29 5.94
CA ALA A 236 -8.81 14.88 4.66
C ALA A 236 -7.56 15.76 4.77
N LYS A 237 -7.44 16.56 5.84
CA LYS A 237 -6.25 17.40 6.07
C LYS A 237 -5.03 16.58 6.49
N MET A 238 -5.20 15.51 7.25
CA MET A 238 -4.11 14.57 7.55
C MET A 238 -3.57 13.90 6.28
N ILE A 239 -4.45 13.50 5.34
CA ILE A 239 -4.06 12.95 4.05
C ILE A 239 -3.24 13.96 3.25
N ALA A 240 -3.75 15.20 3.10
CA ALA A 240 -3.06 16.26 2.38
C ALA A 240 -1.69 16.56 3.00
N THR A 241 -1.62 16.66 4.33
CA THR A 241 -0.37 16.85 5.07
C THR A 241 0.61 15.71 4.83
N GLY A 242 0.14 14.45 4.85
CA GLY A 242 0.95 13.27 4.62
C GLY A 242 1.54 13.22 3.21
N ALA A 243 0.78 13.63 2.20
CA ALA A 243 1.26 13.72 0.82
C ALA A 243 2.41 14.73 0.70
N VAL A 244 2.23 15.95 1.22
CA VAL A 244 3.26 16.99 1.21
C VAL A 244 4.51 16.55 1.99
N LEU A 245 4.34 15.92 3.16
CA LEU A 245 5.46 15.39 3.93
C LEU A 245 6.27 14.33 3.15
N GLN A 246 5.59 13.45 2.43
CA GLN A 246 6.24 12.41 1.63
C GLN A 246 7.04 12.99 0.47
N ASP A 247 6.52 14.02 -0.20
CA ASP A 247 7.21 14.73 -1.28
C ASP A 247 8.45 15.47 -0.76
N LEU A 248 8.33 16.15 0.39
CA LEU A 248 9.44 16.87 1.04
C LEU A 248 10.56 15.93 1.47
N VAL A 249 10.21 14.77 2.04
CA VAL A 249 11.17 13.71 2.39
C VAL A 249 11.89 13.19 1.14
N THR A 250 11.14 12.87 0.09
CA THR A 250 11.70 12.31 -1.16
C THR A 250 12.65 13.28 -1.84
N SER A 251 12.29 14.57 -1.83
CA SER A 251 13.10 15.65 -2.39
C SER A 251 14.22 16.15 -1.46
N LYS A 252 14.27 15.67 -0.21
CA LYS A 252 15.17 16.17 0.85
C LYS A 252 15.08 17.70 1.01
N ALA A 253 13.88 18.24 0.86
CA ALA A 253 13.61 19.68 0.97
C ALA A 253 13.25 20.08 2.40
N GLN A 254 13.47 21.36 2.72
CA GLN A 254 12.98 21.97 3.96
C GLN A 254 11.44 22.12 3.90
N PRO A 255 10.75 22.22 5.06
CA PRO A 255 9.31 22.46 5.12
C PRO A 255 8.83 23.60 4.21
N SER A 256 7.90 23.29 3.31
CA SER A 256 7.31 24.26 2.40
C SER A 256 6.29 25.18 3.12
N GLU A 257 5.99 26.33 2.52
CA GLU A 257 4.88 27.20 2.98
C GLU A 257 3.52 26.48 2.91
N GLU A 258 3.37 25.53 2.00
CA GLU A 258 2.18 24.66 1.92
C GLU A 258 2.04 23.80 3.18
N LEU A 259 3.12 23.16 3.65
CA LEU A 259 3.09 22.38 4.89
C LEU A 259 2.73 23.26 6.11
N LYS A 260 3.26 24.48 6.17
CA LYS A 260 2.92 25.45 7.23
C LYS A 260 1.44 25.83 7.20
N THR A 261 0.90 26.07 6.01
CA THR A 261 -0.52 26.38 5.79
C THR A 261 -1.40 25.21 6.23
N LEU A 262 -1.10 23.99 5.78
CA LEU A 262 -1.82 22.78 6.18
C LEU A 262 -1.75 22.53 7.69
N SER A 263 -0.60 22.78 8.31
CA SER A 263 -0.43 22.70 9.76
C SER A 263 -1.35 23.68 10.50
N ALA A 264 -1.41 24.94 10.05
CA ALA A 264 -2.26 25.96 10.65
C ALA A 264 -3.76 25.63 10.49
N GLU A 265 -4.17 25.19 9.30
CA GLU A 265 -5.55 24.78 9.01
C GLU A 265 -5.97 23.55 9.82
N LEU A 266 -5.12 22.54 9.90
CA LEU A 266 -5.37 21.34 10.71
C LEU A 266 -5.50 21.70 12.19
N GLY A 267 -4.61 22.56 12.71
CA GLY A 267 -4.69 23.06 14.08
C GLY A 267 -5.96 23.86 14.37
N ALA A 268 -6.43 24.66 13.40
CA ALA A 268 -7.68 25.40 13.51
C ALA A 268 -8.90 24.47 13.53
N LEU A 269 -8.96 23.49 12.62
CA LEU A 269 -10.04 22.48 12.58
C LEU A 269 -10.12 21.67 13.88
N ILE A 270 -8.97 21.22 14.38
CA ILE A 270 -8.91 20.49 15.64
C ILE A 270 -9.44 21.34 16.79
N ARG A 271 -9.04 22.61 16.87
CA ARG A 271 -9.49 23.52 17.93
C ARG A 271 -11.00 23.76 17.87
N ASP A 272 -11.54 23.97 16.67
CA ASP A 272 -12.96 24.15 16.43
C ASP A 272 -13.76 22.92 16.90
N GLU A 273 -13.35 21.72 16.48
CA GLU A 273 -14.00 20.47 16.89
C GLU A 273 -13.94 20.23 18.41
N LEU A 274 -12.81 20.52 19.05
CA LEU A 274 -12.69 20.34 20.50
C LEU A 274 -13.51 21.37 21.28
N SER A 275 -13.67 22.59 20.75
CA SER A 275 -14.53 23.60 21.37
C SER A 275 -16.01 23.16 21.42
N GLY A 276 -16.48 22.47 20.36
CA GLY A 276 -17.81 21.87 20.33
C GLY A 276 -18.01 20.73 21.34
N VAL A 277 -16.95 19.99 21.65
CA VAL A 277 -16.99 18.91 22.65
C VAL A 277 -17.05 19.46 24.08
N SER A 278 -16.38 20.57 24.37
CA SER A 278 -16.34 21.18 25.71
C SER A 278 -17.71 21.73 26.16
N ILE A 279 -18.49 22.31 25.24
CA ILE A 279 -19.82 22.88 25.53
C ILE A 279 -20.87 21.79 25.86
N ALA A 280 -20.67 20.56 25.39
CA ALA A 280 -21.61 19.46 25.56
C ALA A 280 -21.51 18.74 26.92
N GLN A 281 -20.49 19.03 27.75
CA GLN A 281 -20.43 18.50 29.10
C GLN A 281 -21.29 19.35 30.04
N PRO A 282 -22.43 18.84 30.56
CA PRO A 282 -23.21 19.59 31.52
C PRO A 282 -22.32 19.90 32.73
N SER A 283 -22.13 21.18 33.02
CA SER A 283 -21.44 21.67 34.21
C SER A 283 -21.89 20.82 35.40
N ARG A 284 -21.02 19.93 35.90
CA ARG A 284 -21.20 19.26 37.18
C ARG A 284 -21.15 20.37 38.22
N ALA A 285 -22.30 21.02 38.41
CA ALA A 285 -22.53 21.92 39.53
C ALA A 285 -22.16 21.13 40.77
N GLN A 286 -21.16 21.66 41.49
CA GLN A 286 -20.69 21.14 42.75
C GLN A 286 -21.88 21.06 43.70
N THR A 287 -22.48 19.88 43.84
CA THR A 287 -23.31 19.56 45.01
C THR A 287 -22.34 19.34 46.16
N ALA A 288 -21.87 20.44 46.74
CA ALA A 288 -21.36 20.46 48.10
C ALA A 288 -22.58 20.49 49.03
N ASN A 289 -22.80 19.40 49.75
CA ASN A 289 -23.57 19.31 50.99
C ASN A 289 -22.91 18.23 51.85
#